data_AF-V2X955-F1
#
_entry.id   AF-V2X955-F1
#
_cell.length_a   1.000
_cell.length_b   1.000
_cell.length_c   1.000
_cell.angle_alpha   90.00
_cell.angle_beta   90.00
_cell.angle_gamma   90.00
#
_symmetry.space_group_name_H-M   'P 1'
#
loop_
_entity.id
_entity.type
_entity.pdbx_description
1 polymer ?
#
loop_
_entity_poly.entity_id
_entity_poly.type
_entity_poly.pdbx_seq_one_letter_code
_entity_poly.pdbx_strand_id
1 'polypeptide(L)'
;MGAIISKCLPCFCLSPPQSSQLETPIPPAQYNSSAIKAAGEPHGQSEKSQSRGEICQNRADSETTIPADLWQWHDTKEDLDVDPNEVYPPKLIFSCKLDELSGKCLDITPYATPCRYRLLSLTSLRYRGLFQIYEFDELPMYSEILPNVLKNLNIPGFKLPEMSHCCAASYVWRGVAVNADPSLPSAQRAKEKGDFTVMGGEDGDPISISVLNDICWAATAGNGVATFLWLDQLSILQSSKEDKAWQIQRMYHIYSTSTTIALPGGLGRLASLDDETTWMDRAWTLQEVLAPNGAVLTLFAKDNVSDSDLRGLKEVEYYSEREDATSIVAIASLFDLLDRSRNQNRTIFGFQSPQVTALLDARAGRSETSIWQCAIMRTSSRPVDMIFSIMHLLGVSLDPKLFESDDRVGATIALARGILEKQNGQASWLGGLWFLPPSPEISIFPQFPETRVDGKAIIRMPDGSSQGVVSLMSDMQSLTTWTYHSSSKYGDGEVDNDGYYTFTAGEVIPLKLAKSVSGIESVPWYISRNICLNGGDGSVWHPISRDGRPEFEDYPDHQADGLAVGFGQLQGEDHSLIYLVLKKHGEGKYHRVTHIVSPWWDARSYWFTEIKLSVGPVGGLE
;
A
#
# COMPACT_ATOMS: atom_id res chain seq x y z
N MET A 1 -19.75 66.72 -1.61
CA MET A 1 -20.81 65.80 -2.05
C MET A 1 -20.68 64.54 -1.20
N GLY A 2 -21.55 64.36 -0.21
CA GLY A 2 -21.46 63.27 0.76
C GLY A 2 -22.82 62.64 1.02
N ALA A 3 -22.79 61.32 1.29
CA ALA A 3 -23.75 60.43 1.96
C ALA A 3 -23.41 58.99 1.49
N ILE A 4 -22.66 58.16 2.22
CA ILE A 4 -23.06 57.30 3.36
C ILE A 4 -24.48 56.74 3.24
N ILE A 5 -24.59 55.45 2.87
CA ILE A 5 -25.67 54.55 3.29
C ILE A 5 -25.07 53.17 3.60
N SER A 6 -25.07 52.84 4.89
CA SER A 6 -25.03 51.48 5.44
C SER A 6 -26.46 50.92 5.44
N LYS A 7 -26.64 49.62 5.16
CA LYS A 7 -27.79 48.84 5.65
C LYS A 7 -27.46 47.35 5.78
N CYS A 8 -27.82 46.86 6.96
CA CYS A 8 -27.66 45.51 7.51
C CYS A 8 -28.58 44.46 6.87
N LEU A 9 -28.19 43.19 6.99
CA LEU A 9 -29.07 42.01 6.95
C LEU A 9 -28.80 41.12 8.18
N PRO A 10 -29.80 40.33 8.65
CA PRO A 10 -29.96 39.98 10.05
C PRO A 10 -29.53 38.55 10.40
N CYS A 11 -29.12 38.38 11.66
CA CYS A 11 -28.96 37.10 12.35
C CYS A 11 -30.32 36.43 12.57
N PHE A 12 -30.45 35.16 12.17
CA PHE A 12 -31.51 34.27 12.64
C PHE A 12 -30.87 33.22 13.57
N CYS A 13 -31.20 33.32 14.86
CA CYS A 13 -30.98 32.26 15.84
C CYS A 13 -32.09 31.22 15.67
N LEU A 14 -31.72 29.94 15.57
CA LEU A 14 -32.65 28.81 15.74
C LEU A 14 -32.19 27.94 16.92
N SER A 15 -33.17 27.70 17.79
CA SER A 15 -33.16 27.06 19.10
C SER A 15 -32.75 25.57 19.08
N PRO A 16 -32.36 25.00 20.24
CA PRO A 16 -31.90 23.61 20.34
C PRO A 16 -33.08 22.62 20.32
N PRO A 17 -32.87 21.37 19.85
CA PRO A 17 -33.91 20.36 19.86
C PRO A 17 -34.14 19.80 21.26
N GLN A 18 -35.43 19.59 21.55
CA GLN A 18 -35.96 19.08 22.80
C GLN A 18 -35.70 17.58 22.98
N SER A 19 -35.52 17.23 24.25
CA SER A 19 -35.53 15.88 24.81
C SER A 19 -36.84 15.13 24.55
N SER A 20 -36.75 13.88 24.11
CA SER A 20 -37.81 12.90 24.30
C SER A 20 -37.26 11.48 24.46
N GLN A 21 -37.47 10.98 25.69
CA GLN A 21 -37.84 9.62 26.08
C GLN A 21 -36.83 8.47 25.95
N LEU A 22 -36.47 7.96 27.14
CA LEU A 22 -35.82 6.69 27.40
C LEU A 22 -36.68 5.53 26.90
N GLU A 23 -36.10 4.69 26.05
CA GLU A 23 -36.46 3.28 25.95
C GLU A 23 -35.47 2.47 26.81
N THR A 24 -36.03 1.60 27.64
CA THR A 24 -35.33 0.69 28.56
C THR A 24 -34.57 -0.40 27.80
N PRO A 25 -33.36 -0.79 28.26
CA PRO A 25 -32.60 -1.86 27.64
C PRO A 25 -33.18 -3.25 27.96
N ILE A 26 -33.39 -4.04 26.90
CA ILE A 26 -33.66 -5.48 26.92
C ILE A 26 -32.38 -6.20 27.39
N PRO A 27 -32.44 -7.11 28.38
CA PRO A 27 -31.26 -7.81 28.86
C PRO A 27 -30.78 -8.89 27.87
N PRO A 28 -29.47 -9.12 27.73
CA PRO A 28 -28.96 -10.17 26.86
C PRO A 28 -29.27 -11.56 27.42
N ALA A 29 -29.74 -12.44 26.54
CA ALA A 29 -30.03 -13.83 26.81
C ALA A 29 -28.78 -14.57 27.32
N GLN A 30 -28.94 -15.22 28.48
CA GLN A 30 -27.98 -16.17 29.03
C GLN A 30 -27.90 -17.40 28.13
N TYR A 31 -26.77 -17.59 27.44
CA TYR A 31 -26.42 -18.87 26.86
C TYR A 31 -25.88 -19.79 27.96
N ASN A 32 -26.72 -20.73 28.39
CA ASN A 32 -26.32 -21.88 29.20
C ASN A 32 -25.44 -22.81 28.36
N SER A 33 -24.15 -22.93 28.72
CA SER A 33 -23.35 -24.09 28.35
C SER A 33 -23.31 -25.04 29.54
N SER A 34 -24.02 -26.15 29.41
CA SER A 34 -24.01 -27.28 30.33
C SER A 34 -22.69 -28.03 30.20
N ALA A 35 -21.97 -28.07 31.32
CA ALA A 35 -20.77 -28.87 31.51
C ALA A 35 -21.08 -30.38 31.45
N ILE A 36 -20.31 -31.11 30.65
CA ILE A 36 -20.14 -32.57 30.78
C ILE A 36 -18.79 -32.82 31.47
N LYS A 37 -18.86 -33.54 32.59
CA LYS A 37 -17.74 -34.03 33.39
C LYS A 37 -17.08 -35.25 32.74
N ALA A 38 -15.74 -35.29 32.76
CA ALA A 38 -14.90 -36.49 32.95
C ALA A 38 -13.48 -35.97 33.29
N ALA A 39 -13.00 -35.92 34.53
CA ALA A 39 -12.56 -37.00 35.42
C ALA A 39 -11.53 -37.95 34.76
N GLY A 40 -10.25 -37.76 35.10
CA GLY A 40 -9.19 -38.72 34.75
C GLY A 40 -7.75 -38.18 34.81
N GLU A 41 -7.30 -37.65 35.95
CA GLU A 41 -5.88 -37.66 36.33
C GLU A 41 -5.65 -38.89 37.25
N PRO A 42 -4.45 -39.49 37.33
CA PRO A 42 -3.40 -38.83 38.11
C PRO A 42 -1.91 -39.11 37.76
N HIS A 43 -1.11 -38.16 38.24
CA HIS A 43 0.22 -38.30 38.86
C HIS A 43 1.49 -38.47 38.02
N GLY A 44 2.31 -37.41 38.10
CA GLY A 44 3.76 -37.43 38.01
C GLY A 44 4.34 -36.09 38.45
N GLN A 45 4.55 -35.92 39.76
CA GLN A 45 5.47 -34.96 40.39
C GLN A 45 6.88 -35.08 39.76
N SER A 46 7.85 -34.18 39.83
CA SER A 46 8.07 -32.80 40.27
C SER A 46 9.50 -32.50 39.85
N GLU A 47 9.88 -31.26 39.52
CA GLU A 47 11.11 -30.64 40.07
C GLU A 47 11.20 -29.17 39.66
N LYS A 48 11.41 -28.33 40.69
CA LYS A 48 11.71 -26.90 40.60
C LYS A 48 13.23 -26.72 40.68
N SER A 49 13.80 -25.92 39.78
CA SER A 49 14.99 -25.09 40.01
C SER A 49 14.84 -23.87 39.09
N GLN A 50 14.67 -22.63 39.58
CA GLN A 50 15.66 -21.72 40.15
C GLN A 50 16.96 -21.61 39.33
N SER A 51 17.00 -20.66 38.39
CA SER A 51 18.08 -19.67 38.32
C SER A 51 17.68 -18.53 37.39
N ARG A 52 17.73 -17.32 37.95
CA ARG A 52 17.55 -16.01 37.32
C ARG A 52 18.95 -15.42 37.17
N GLY A 53 19.25 -14.79 36.05
CA GLY A 53 20.38 -13.85 35.92
C GLY A 53 21.49 -14.32 34.98
N GLU A 54 21.84 -13.40 34.08
CA GLU A 54 23.07 -13.34 33.29
C GLU A 54 23.16 -14.31 32.09
N ILE A 55 23.03 -13.74 30.89
CA ILE A 55 23.96 -13.86 29.74
C ILE A 55 23.29 -13.10 28.58
N CYS A 56 23.67 -11.84 28.40
CA CYS A 56 23.58 -11.09 27.13
C CYS A 56 24.53 -9.89 27.20
N GLN A 57 25.80 -10.17 27.46
CA GLN A 57 26.92 -9.32 27.10
C GLN A 57 27.94 -10.28 26.49
N ASN A 58 28.03 -10.26 25.16
CA ASN A 58 29.18 -10.63 24.33
C ASN A 58 28.71 -10.95 22.90
N ARG A 59 28.49 -9.90 22.10
CA ARG A 59 28.73 -9.91 20.65
C ARG A 59 28.82 -8.48 20.13
N ALA A 60 29.78 -7.73 20.68
CA ALA A 60 30.50 -6.75 19.89
C ALA A 60 31.56 -7.54 19.10
N ASP A 61 31.92 -7.04 17.92
CA ASP A 61 32.94 -7.57 17.00
C ASP A 61 32.44 -8.62 15.98
N SER A 62 31.54 -8.17 15.09
CA SER A 62 31.67 -8.50 13.67
C SER A 62 31.01 -7.39 12.84
N GLU A 63 31.81 -6.40 12.43
CA GLU A 63 31.46 -5.47 11.36
C GLU A 63 31.29 -6.26 10.06
N THR A 64 30.07 -6.71 9.79
CA THR A 64 29.64 -6.99 8.41
C THR A 64 29.03 -5.71 7.87
N THR A 65 29.90 -4.81 7.42
CA THR A 65 29.53 -3.70 6.55
C THR A 65 28.96 -4.29 5.27
N ILE A 66 27.66 -4.13 5.04
CA ILE A 66 27.03 -4.45 3.77
C ILE A 66 27.63 -3.51 2.72
N PRO A 67 28.29 -4.00 1.66
CA PRO A 67 28.91 -3.14 0.66
C PRO A 67 27.87 -2.24 -0.03
N ALA A 68 28.17 -0.95 -0.17
CA ALA A 68 27.29 0.09 -0.71
C ALA A 68 27.03 -0.01 -2.23
N ASP A 69 27.60 -1.02 -2.87
CA ASP A 69 27.57 -1.32 -4.31
C ASP A 69 26.45 -2.31 -4.72
N LEU A 70 25.61 -2.77 -3.78
CA LEU A 70 24.54 -3.76 -4.03
C LEU A 70 23.23 -3.21 -4.64
N TRP A 71 23.16 -1.91 -4.96
CA TRP A 71 21.92 -1.27 -5.44
C TRP A 71 21.86 -1.03 -6.95
N GLN A 72 22.90 -1.44 -7.67
CA GLN A 72 22.88 -1.49 -9.13
C GLN A 72 22.17 -2.76 -9.58
N TRP A 73 21.34 -2.64 -10.62
CA TRP A 73 20.81 -3.77 -11.35
C TRP A 73 21.99 -4.50 -11.99
N HIS A 74 22.62 -5.39 -11.24
CA HIS A 74 23.61 -6.31 -11.79
C HIS A 74 22.83 -7.36 -12.57
N ASP A 75 22.85 -7.21 -13.88
CA ASP A 75 22.63 -8.31 -14.82
C ASP A 75 23.62 -9.41 -14.40
N THR A 76 23.12 -10.42 -13.70
CA THR A 76 23.95 -11.49 -13.12
C THR A 76 24.37 -12.45 -14.21
N LYS A 77 25.27 -11.98 -15.07
CA LYS A 77 26.11 -12.81 -15.94
C LYS A 77 27.39 -13.15 -15.19
N GLU A 78 27.30 -13.98 -14.16
CA GLU A 78 28.48 -14.66 -13.63
C GLU A 78 28.26 -16.19 -13.63
N ASP A 79 29.04 -16.81 -14.52
CA ASP A 79 29.56 -18.18 -14.49
C ASP A 79 28.60 -19.37 -14.41
N LEU A 80 27.65 -19.41 -15.34
CA LEU A 80 27.24 -20.69 -15.94
C LEU A 80 27.78 -20.72 -17.37
N ASP A 81 28.58 -21.74 -17.67
CA ASP A 81 29.14 -22.07 -19.00
C ASP A 81 28.01 -22.56 -19.95
N VAL A 82 26.91 -21.81 -19.99
CA VAL A 82 25.69 -22.07 -20.75
C VAL A 82 25.80 -21.21 -22.00
N ASP A 83 25.77 -21.87 -23.16
CA ASP A 83 25.75 -21.19 -24.45
C ASP A 83 24.58 -20.18 -24.44
N PRO A 84 24.83 -18.87 -24.57
CA PRO A 84 23.78 -17.86 -24.57
C PRO A 84 22.81 -18.01 -25.76
N ASN A 85 23.07 -18.93 -26.69
CA ASN A 85 22.18 -19.29 -27.80
C ASN A 85 21.33 -20.55 -27.52
N GLU A 86 21.55 -21.27 -26.41
CA GLU A 86 20.79 -22.47 -26.06
C GLU A 86 19.52 -22.07 -25.28
N VAL A 87 18.54 -21.56 -26.01
CA VAL A 87 17.21 -21.32 -25.45
C VAL A 87 16.52 -22.68 -25.22
N TYR A 88 16.36 -23.06 -23.96
CA TYR A 88 15.56 -24.22 -23.60
C TYR A 88 14.07 -23.96 -23.91
N PRO A 89 13.39 -24.84 -24.67
CA PRO A 89 11.96 -24.71 -24.90
C PRO A 89 11.20 -24.79 -23.56
N PRO A 90 10.05 -24.12 -23.42
CA PRO A 90 9.29 -24.15 -22.18
C PRO A 90 8.89 -25.58 -21.81
N LYS A 91 9.06 -25.92 -20.53
CA LYS A 91 8.77 -27.27 -20.01
C LYS A 91 7.31 -27.35 -19.59
N LEU A 92 6.52 -28.20 -20.26
CA LEU A 92 5.17 -28.53 -19.79
C LEU A 92 5.27 -29.34 -18.50
N ILE A 93 4.72 -28.82 -17.39
CA ILE A 93 4.77 -29.50 -16.08
C ILE A 93 3.43 -30.08 -15.64
N PHE A 94 2.31 -29.57 -16.16
CA PHE A 94 0.98 -30.05 -15.80
C PHE A 94 0.02 -29.89 -16.97
N SER A 95 -0.84 -30.89 -17.19
CA SER A 95 -1.86 -30.87 -18.24
C SER A 95 -3.06 -31.73 -17.87
N CYS A 96 -4.27 -31.18 -17.90
CA CYS A 96 -5.54 -31.91 -17.81
C CYS A 96 -6.64 -31.16 -18.58
N LYS A 97 -7.85 -31.72 -18.64
CA LYS A 97 -9.00 -30.89 -19.05
C LYS A 97 -9.42 -29.98 -17.91
N LEU A 98 -9.94 -28.80 -18.23
CA LEU A 98 -10.31 -27.81 -17.20
C LEU A 98 -11.43 -28.30 -16.28
N ASP A 99 -12.44 -28.96 -16.83
CA ASP A 99 -13.59 -29.54 -16.10
C ASP A 99 -13.17 -30.66 -15.14
N GLU A 100 -12.07 -31.36 -15.43
CA GLU A 100 -11.50 -32.36 -14.53
C GLU A 100 -10.95 -31.77 -13.22
N LEU A 101 -10.75 -30.45 -13.11
CA LEU A 101 -10.32 -29.81 -11.86
C LEU A 101 -11.46 -29.59 -10.86
N SER A 102 -12.71 -29.63 -11.31
CA SER A 102 -13.87 -29.30 -10.47
C SER A 102 -13.91 -30.14 -9.18
N GLY A 103 -13.97 -29.46 -8.03
CA GLY A 103 -13.96 -30.04 -6.69
C GLY A 103 -12.63 -30.64 -6.24
N LYS A 104 -11.52 -30.39 -6.96
CA LYS A 104 -10.19 -30.91 -6.62
C LYS A 104 -9.26 -29.86 -6.03
N CYS A 105 -8.20 -30.35 -5.39
CA CYS A 105 -7.05 -29.55 -5.01
C CYS A 105 -5.92 -29.82 -6.02
N LEU A 106 -5.51 -28.80 -6.76
CA LEU A 106 -4.41 -28.85 -7.71
C LEU A 106 -3.07 -28.81 -6.95
N ASP A 107 -2.24 -29.84 -7.12
CA ASP A 107 -0.87 -29.85 -6.64
C ASP A 107 0.12 -29.98 -7.80
N ILE A 108 0.87 -28.91 -8.04
CA ILE A 108 1.93 -28.88 -9.06
C ILE A 108 3.32 -29.13 -8.48
N THR A 109 3.45 -29.21 -7.14
CA THR A 109 4.74 -29.36 -6.44
C THR A 109 5.56 -30.54 -6.93
N PRO A 110 4.98 -31.73 -7.23
CA PRO A 110 5.77 -32.88 -7.70
C PRO A 110 6.40 -32.69 -9.09
N TYR A 111 5.91 -31.73 -9.88
CA TYR A 111 6.30 -31.54 -11.28
C TYR A 111 7.12 -30.26 -11.50
N ALA A 112 6.96 -29.31 -10.59
CA ALA A 112 7.52 -27.97 -10.68
C ALA A 112 8.90 -27.84 -10.03
N THR A 113 9.70 -26.96 -10.60
CA THR A 113 11.00 -26.53 -10.12
C THR A 113 10.84 -25.21 -9.35
N PRO A 114 11.36 -25.10 -8.11
CA PRO A 114 11.42 -23.82 -7.41
C PRO A 114 12.17 -22.75 -8.21
N CYS A 115 11.84 -21.48 -7.97
CA CYS A 115 12.50 -20.32 -8.55
C CYS A 115 12.45 -20.27 -10.09
N ARG A 116 11.29 -20.61 -10.67
CA ARG A 116 11.01 -20.54 -12.10
C ARG A 116 9.72 -19.77 -12.38
N TYR A 117 9.61 -19.20 -13.57
CA TYR A 117 8.34 -18.65 -14.02
C TYR A 117 7.40 -19.79 -14.40
N ARG A 118 6.17 -19.74 -13.89
CA ARG A 118 5.10 -20.70 -14.21
C ARG A 118 3.91 -19.97 -14.78
N LEU A 119 3.49 -20.35 -15.97
CA LEU A 119 2.40 -19.65 -16.67
C LEU A 119 1.37 -20.64 -17.21
N LEU A 120 0.10 -20.29 -17.07
CA LEU A 120 -1.03 -21.01 -17.65
C LEU A 120 -1.16 -20.66 -19.13
N SER A 121 -1.27 -21.67 -20.01
CA SER A 121 -1.50 -21.45 -21.44
C SER A 121 -2.95 -21.09 -21.75
N LEU A 122 -3.17 -19.83 -22.13
CA LEU A 122 -4.49 -19.31 -22.51
C LEU A 122 -4.95 -19.88 -23.86
N THR A 123 -4.01 -20.11 -24.79
CA THR A 123 -4.32 -20.69 -26.10
C THR A 123 -4.82 -22.13 -25.98
N SER A 124 -4.15 -22.98 -25.20
CA SER A 124 -4.61 -24.34 -24.93
C SER A 124 -5.95 -24.36 -24.21
N LEU A 125 -6.15 -23.44 -23.26
CA LEU A 125 -7.40 -23.33 -22.52
C LEU A 125 -8.56 -22.94 -23.45
N ARG A 126 -8.40 -21.87 -24.23
CA ARG A 126 -9.45 -21.32 -25.10
C ARG A 126 -9.85 -22.26 -26.23
N TYR A 127 -8.86 -22.81 -26.95
CA TYR A 127 -9.13 -23.53 -28.19
C TYR A 127 -9.21 -25.05 -28.02
N ARG A 128 -8.67 -25.60 -26.92
CA ARG A 128 -8.65 -27.05 -26.69
C ARG A 128 -9.33 -27.46 -25.37
N GLY A 129 -9.72 -26.52 -24.52
CA GLY A 129 -10.25 -26.82 -23.18
C GLY A 129 -9.23 -27.47 -22.24
N LEU A 130 -7.93 -27.33 -22.56
CA LEU A 130 -6.85 -27.94 -21.80
C LEU A 130 -6.23 -26.94 -20.82
N PHE A 131 -6.24 -27.29 -19.55
CA PHE A 131 -5.52 -26.57 -18.50
C PHE A 131 -4.07 -27.03 -18.50
N GLN A 132 -3.14 -26.15 -18.91
CA GLN A 132 -1.72 -26.48 -19.06
C GLN A 132 -0.83 -25.43 -18.41
N ILE A 133 0.09 -25.86 -17.55
CA ILE A 133 1.09 -24.99 -16.92
C ILE A 133 2.47 -25.31 -17.48
N TYR A 134 3.18 -24.26 -17.91
CA TYR A 134 4.53 -24.32 -18.45
C TYR A 134 5.52 -23.63 -17.50
N GLU A 135 6.72 -24.18 -17.41
CA GLU A 135 7.87 -23.57 -16.74
C GLU A 135 8.80 -22.89 -17.74
N PHE A 136 9.32 -21.75 -17.31
CA PHE A 136 10.29 -20.95 -18.05
C PHE A 136 11.41 -20.48 -17.11
N ASP A 137 12.61 -20.39 -17.65
CA ASP A 137 13.76 -19.80 -16.96
C ASP A 137 13.65 -18.27 -16.93
N GLU A 138 13.10 -17.69 -18.01
CA GLU A 138 12.84 -16.27 -18.17
C GLU A 138 11.40 -16.03 -18.61
N LEU A 139 10.86 -14.83 -18.38
CA LEU A 139 9.54 -14.51 -18.93
C LEU A 139 9.59 -14.56 -20.46
N PRO A 140 8.60 -15.16 -21.13
CA PRO A 140 8.54 -15.19 -22.59
C PRO A 140 8.26 -13.77 -23.12
N MET A 141 9.33 -13.00 -23.24
CA MET A 141 9.39 -11.68 -23.88
C MET A 141 9.52 -11.86 -25.40
N TYR A 142 9.30 -10.80 -26.16
CA TYR A 142 9.18 -10.81 -27.62
C TYR A 142 10.42 -11.30 -28.40
N SER A 143 11.54 -11.59 -27.75
CA SER A 143 12.75 -12.06 -28.43
C SER A 143 12.60 -13.51 -28.88
N GLU A 144 12.74 -13.75 -30.20
CA GLU A 144 13.13 -14.96 -30.97
C GLU A 144 12.63 -16.38 -30.61
N ILE A 145 12.21 -16.64 -29.38
CA ILE A 145 11.74 -17.91 -28.82
C ILE A 145 10.32 -18.26 -29.30
N LEU A 146 9.46 -17.24 -29.40
CA LEU A 146 8.03 -17.44 -29.59
C LEU A 146 7.62 -18.00 -30.96
N PRO A 147 8.26 -17.64 -32.10
CA PRO A 147 7.99 -18.27 -33.38
C PRO A 147 8.15 -19.79 -33.34
N ASN A 148 9.11 -20.32 -32.58
CA ASN A 148 9.36 -21.76 -32.47
C ASN A 148 8.33 -22.47 -31.57
N VAL A 149 7.93 -21.85 -30.45
CA VAL A 149 6.86 -22.38 -29.58
C VAL A 149 5.51 -22.39 -30.29
N LEU A 150 5.16 -21.31 -30.98
CA LEU A 150 3.90 -21.22 -31.74
C LEU A 150 3.88 -22.16 -32.96
N LYS A 151 5.04 -22.41 -33.59
CA LYS A 151 5.18 -23.39 -34.68
C LYS A 151 4.93 -24.82 -34.19
N ASN A 152 5.31 -25.14 -32.95
CA ASN A 152 4.99 -26.43 -32.33
C ASN A 152 3.50 -26.54 -31.91
N LEU A 153 2.79 -25.42 -31.71
CA LEU A 153 1.37 -25.41 -31.39
C LEU A 153 0.46 -25.60 -32.63
N ASN A 154 0.99 -25.46 -33.85
CA ASN A 154 0.35 -25.73 -35.15
C ASN A 154 -1.06 -25.14 -35.32
N ILE A 155 -1.19 -23.81 -35.20
CA ILE A 155 -2.47 -23.09 -35.31
C ILE A 155 -2.54 -22.36 -36.67
N PRO A 156 -3.37 -22.79 -37.64
CA PRO A 156 -3.45 -22.16 -38.95
C PRO A 156 -4.03 -20.74 -38.90
N GLY A 157 -3.38 -19.77 -39.55
CA GLY A 157 -3.94 -18.43 -39.80
C GLY A 157 -3.68 -17.35 -38.74
N PHE A 158 -2.88 -17.64 -37.71
CA PHE A 158 -2.57 -16.70 -36.63
C PHE A 158 -1.51 -15.68 -37.06
N LYS A 159 -1.86 -14.38 -37.11
CA LYS A 159 -0.90 -13.28 -37.25
C LYS A 159 -0.43 -12.81 -35.88
N LEU A 160 0.89 -12.73 -35.69
CA LEU A 160 1.53 -12.29 -34.45
C LEU A 160 1.29 -10.78 -34.21
N PRO A 161 0.76 -10.39 -33.04
CA PRO A 161 0.58 -8.99 -32.67
C PRO A 161 1.83 -8.41 -32.03
N GLU A 162 1.97 -7.09 -32.05
CA GLU A 162 3.11 -6.32 -31.52
C GLU A 162 3.09 -6.15 -29.98
N MET A 163 2.16 -6.77 -29.25
CA MET A 163 1.92 -6.53 -27.81
C MET A 163 2.17 -7.76 -26.92
N SER A 164 2.34 -7.51 -25.61
CA SER A 164 2.70 -8.47 -24.56
C SER A 164 1.99 -9.84 -24.64
N HIS A 165 2.80 -10.90 -24.70
CA HIS A 165 2.32 -12.30 -24.74
C HIS A 165 1.89 -12.87 -23.37
N CYS A 166 2.11 -12.10 -22.30
CA CYS A 166 1.70 -12.46 -20.94
C CYS A 166 0.61 -11.52 -20.44
N CYS A 167 -0.38 -12.11 -19.78
CA CYS A 167 -1.27 -11.42 -18.87
C CYS A 167 -0.88 -11.74 -17.43
N ALA A 168 -1.13 -10.81 -16.52
CA ALA A 168 -1.07 -11.04 -15.08
C ALA A 168 -2.42 -10.66 -14.46
N ALA A 169 -2.93 -11.47 -13.54
CA ALA A 169 -4.17 -11.17 -12.85
C ALA A 169 -3.89 -10.40 -11.55
N SER A 170 -4.65 -9.34 -11.29
CA SER A 170 -4.65 -8.58 -10.04
C SER A 170 -5.95 -8.81 -9.31
N TYR A 171 -5.92 -9.36 -8.09
CA TYR A 171 -7.14 -9.81 -7.41
C TYR A 171 -6.96 -9.90 -5.90
N VAL A 172 -8.02 -10.21 -5.16
CA VAL A 172 -7.95 -10.53 -3.73
C VAL A 172 -8.12 -12.02 -3.50
N TRP A 173 -7.36 -12.58 -2.56
CA TRP A 173 -7.45 -14.00 -2.23
C TRP A 173 -8.80 -14.36 -1.64
N ARG A 174 -9.40 -13.48 -0.83
CA ARG A 174 -10.77 -13.60 -0.34
C ARG A 174 -11.59 -12.47 -0.94
N GLY A 175 -12.36 -12.82 -1.95
CA GLY A 175 -13.15 -11.91 -2.75
C GLY A 175 -14.59 -11.81 -2.26
N VAL A 176 -15.48 -11.42 -3.16
CA VAL A 176 -16.88 -11.29 -2.83
C VAL A 176 -17.50 -12.67 -2.73
N ALA A 177 -18.20 -12.93 -1.63
CA ALA A 177 -18.75 -14.25 -1.35
C ALA A 177 -19.73 -14.71 -2.46
N VAL A 178 -19.49 -15.92 -2.97
CA VAL A 178 -20.34 -16.57 -3.98
C VAL A 178 -21.75 -16.86 -3.46
N ASN A 179 -21.92 -16.95 -2.14
CA ASN A 179 -23.19 -17.26 -1.48
C ASN A 179 -23.91 -16.04 -0.90
N ALA A 180 -23.38 -14.82 -1.05
CA ALA A 180 -23.99 -13.62 -0.47
C ALA A 180 -25.40 -13.37 -1.03
N ASP A 181 -25.57 -13.53 -2.34
CA ASP A 181 -26.87 -13.51 -3.00
C ASP A 181 -26.89 -14.57 -4.13
N PRO A 182 -27.51 -15.74 -3.90
CA PRO A 182 -27.57 -16.80 -4.90
C PRO A 182 -28.51 -16.47 -6.07
N SER A 183 -29.25 -15.36 -6.01
CA SER A 183 -30.12 -14.91 -7.12
C SER A 183 -29.35 -14.15 -8.20
N LEU A 184 -28.14 -13.64 -7.89
CA LEU A 184 -27.32 -12.92 -8.85
C LEU A 184 -26.84 -13.84 -9.99
N PRO A 185 -26.93 -13.40 -11.26
CA PRO A 185 -26.45 -14.17 -12.41
C PRO A 185 -24.96 -14.55 -12.29
N SER A 186 -24.10 -13.64 -11.82
CA SER A 186 -22.68 -13.93 -11.59
C SER A 186 -22.45 -15.05 -10.57
N ALA A 187 -23.23 -15.07 -9.47
CA ALA A 187 -23.13 -16.07 -8.42
C ALA A 187 -23.61 -17.45 -8.90
N GLN A 188 -24.68 -17.50 -9.71
CA GLN A 188 -25.16 -18.73 -10.32
C GLN A 188 -24.13 -19.29 -11.29
N ARG A 189 -23.62 -18.44 -12.20
CA ARG A 189 -22.62 -18.84 -13.20
C ARG A 189 -21.32 -19.33 -12.59
N ALA A 190 -20.88 -18.74 -11.48
CA ALA A 190 -19.70 -19.20 -10.75
C ALA A 190 -19.83 -20.65 -10.26
N LYS A 191 -21.06 -21.09 -9.93
CA LYS A 191 -21.35 -22.46 -9.44
C LYS A 191 -21.54 -23.48 -10.55
N GLU A 192 -21.98 -23.07 -11.74
CA GLU A 192 -22.36 -23.99 -12.83
C GLU A 192 -21.24 -24.96 -13.25
N LYS A 193 -20.01 -24.46 -13.38
CA LYS A 193 -18.84 -25.27 -13.79
C LYS A 193 -18.04 -25.80 -12.58
N GLY A 194 -18.38 -25.35 -11.37
CA GLY A 194 -17.65 -25.61 -10.15
C GLY A 194 -16.34 -24.81 -10.03
N ASP A 195 -15.56 -25.18 -9.02
CA ASP A 195 -14.33 -24.51 -8.63
C ASP A 195 -13.26 -25.54 -8.23
N PHE A 196 -12.04 -25.08 -7.98
CA PHE A 196 -10.95 -25.91 -7.48
C PHE A 196 -10.02 -25.09 -6.58
N THR A 197 -9.29 -25.76 -5.69
CA THR A 197 -8.29 -25.13 -4.84
C THR A 197 -6.88 -25.47 -5.30
N VAL A 198 -5.88 -24.77 -4.76
CA VAL A 198 -4.46 -25.05 -5.05
C VAL A 198 -3.73 -25.40 -3.76
N MET A 199 -2.87 -26.41 -3.82
CA MET A 199 -2.09 -26.89 -2.69
C MET A 199 -1.23 -25.77 -2.09
N GLY A 200 -1.41 -25.49 -0.80
CA GLY A 200 -0.75 -24.41 -0.05
C GLY A 200 -1.38 -23.02 -0.23
N GLY A 201 -2.40 -22.90 -1.08
CA GLY A 201 -3.17 -21.67 -1.34
C GLY A 201 -4.59 -21.71 -0.75
N GLU A 202 -4.90 -22.66 0.12
CA GLU A 202 -6.25 -22.91 0.64
C GLU A 202 -6.77 -21.82 1.58
N ASP A 203 -5.91 -20.91 2.00
CA ASP A 203 -6.30 -19.72 2.76
C ASP A 203 -7.04 -18.69 1.89
N GLY A 204 -7.03 -18.85 0.56
CA GLY A 204 -7.83 -18.08 -0.38
C GLY A 204 -9.14 -18.77 -0.76
N ASP A 205 -9.99 -18.05 -1.50
CA ASP A 205 -11.18 -18.61 -2.12
C ASP A 205 -10.80 -19.60 -3.22
N PRO A 206 -11.60 -20.65 -3.44
CA PRO A 206 -11.48 -21.52 -4.62
C PRO A 206 -11.51 -20.71 -5.92
N ILE A 207 -10.78 -21.20 -6.93
CA ILE A 207 -10.75 -20.63 -8.27
C ILE A 207 -11.97 -21.13 -9.04
N SER A 208 -12.89 -20.23 -9.39
CA SER A 208 -14.03 -20.59 -10.24
C SER A 208 -13.57 -20.87 -11.67
N ILE A 209 -14.01 -22.03 -12.20
CA ILE A 209 -13.75 -22.40 -13.59
C ILE A 209 -14.38 -21.39 -14.57
N SER A 210 -15.54 -20.84 -14.21
CA SER A 210 -16.21 -19.81 -15.01
C SER A 210 -15.40 -18.51 -15.07
N VAL A 211 -14.89 -18.04 -13.92
CA VAL A 211 -14.05 -16.83 -13.85
C VAL A 211 -12.74 -17.03 -14.62
N LEU A 212 -12.10 -18.20 -14.52
CA LEU A 212 -10.89 -18.49 -15.28
C LEU A 212 -11.12 -18.47 -16.80
N ASN A 213 -12.27 -18.95 -17.27
CA ASN A 213 -12.67 -18.82 -18.66
C ASN A 213 -12.90 -17.35 -19.07
N ASP A 214 -13.47 -16.52 -18.18
CA ASP A 214 -13.68 -15.10 -18.47
C ASP A 214 -12.35 -14.35 -18.55
N ILE A 215 -11.39 -14.65 -17.68
CA ILE A 215 -10.02 -14.11 -17.76
C ILE A 215 -9.40 -14.51 -19.10
N CYS A 216 -9.55 -15.78 -19.50
CA CYS A 216 -9.04 -16.27 -20.76
C CYS A 216 -9.67 -15.55 -21.95
N TRP A 217 -10.99 -15.34 -21.95
CA TRP A 217 -11.68 -14.54 -22.94
C TRP A 217 -11.14 -13.10 -22.95
N ALA A 218 -11.14 -12.41 -21.80
CA ALA A 218 -10.70 -11.03 -21.66
C ALA A 218 -9.26 -10.82 -22.16
N ALA A 219 -8.36 -11.74 -21.83
CA ALA A 219 -6.97 -11.73 -22.26
C ALA A 219 -6.78 -11.94 -23.78
N THR A 220 -7.82 -12.43 -24.47
CA THR A 220 -7.73 -12.88 -25.87
C THR A 220 -8.80 -12.30 -26.80
N ALA A 221 -9.73 -11.47 -26.30
CA ALA A 221 -10.91 -10.99 -27.03
C ALA A 221 -10.80 -9.57 -27.61
N GLY A 222 -9.95 -8.72 -27.04
CA GLY A 222 -9.64 -7.38 -27.60
C GLY A 222 -8.34 -7.36 -28.40
N ASN A 223 -7.72 -6.19 -28.55
CA ASN A 223 -6.33 -6.03 -29.04
C ASN A 223 -5.28 -6.84 -28.23
N GLY A 224 -5.70 -7.54 -27.16
CA GLY A 224 -4.90 -8.43 -26.34
C GLY A 224 -4.77 -9.82 -26.95
N VAL A 225 -3.53 -10.27 -27.11
CA VAL A 225 -3.20 -11.57 -27.73
C VAL A 225 -2.25 -12.35 -26.82
N ALA A 226 -2.55 -12.29 -25.53
CA ALA A 226 -1.78 -12.99 -24.52
C ALA A 226 -1.91 -14.50 -24.74
N THR A 227 -0.76 -15.15 -24.73
CA THR A 227 -0.64 -16.60 -24.87
C THR A 227 -0.59 -17.26 -23.49
N PHE A 228 -0.14 -16.51 -22.48
CA PHE A 228 0.14 -16.99 -21.15
C PHE A 228 -0.47 -16.11 -20.07
N LEU A 229 -0.89 -16.71 -18.97
CA LEU A 229 -1.39 -16.03 -17.78
C LEU A 229 -0.50 -16.36 -16.58
N TRP A 230 -0.07 -15.32 -15.87
CA TRP A 230 0.49 -15.41 -14.53
C TRP A 230 -0.61 -15.14 -13.50
N LEU A 231 -0.76 -16.07 -12.55
CA LEU A 231 -1.72 -15.99 -11.45
C LEU A 231 -1.01 -16.50 -10.20
N ASP A 232 -0.78 -15.66 -9.18
CA ASP A 232 0.04 -16.01 -8.01
C ASP A 232 -0.31 -17.39 -7.39
N GLN A 233 -1.58 -17.75 -7.24
CA GLN A 233 -2.02 -19.05 -6.73
C GLN A 233 -1.54 -20.23 -7.59
N LEU A 234 -1.49 -20.10 -8.92
CA LEU A 234 -1.06 -21.16 -9.85
C LEU A 234 0.43 -21.08 -10.21
N SER A 235 0.98 -19.87 -10.17
CA SER A 235 2.28 -19.53 -10.69
C SER A 235 3.37 -19.54 -9.63
N ILE A 236 3.03 -19.62 -8.34
CA ILE A 236 3.96 -19.67 -7.21
C ILE A 236 3.77 -21.01 -6.48
N LEU A 237 4.88 -21.66 -6.10
CA LEU A 237 4.85 -22.82 -5.21
C LEU A 237 4.52 -22.35 -3.80
N GLN A 238 3.23 -22.43 -3.43
CA GLN A 238 2.72 -21.88 -2.18
C GLN A 238 3.33 -22.51 -0.93
N SER A 239 3.87 -23.72 -1.03
CA SER A 239 4.57 -24.42 0.04
C SER A 239 6.06 -24.08 0.17
N SER A 240 6.65 -23.32 -0.77
CA SER A 240 8.09 -23.02 -0.81
C SER A 240 8.40 -21.58 -0.40
N LYS A 241 9.07 -21.38 0.76
CA LYS A 241 9.54 -20.05 1.20
C LYS A 241 10.54 -19.45 0.20
N GLU A 242 11.40 -20.28 -0.38
CA GLU A 242 12.39 -19.84 -1.36
C GLU A 242 11.74 -19.37 -2.66
N ASP A 243 10.78 -20.13 -3.18
CA ASP A 243 10.05 -19.73 -4.39
C ASP A 243 9.28 -18.43 -4.17
N LYS A 244 8.59 -18.30 -3.02
CA LYS A 244 7.87 -17.07 -2.67
C LYS A 244 8.79 -15.85 -2.66
N ALA A 245 9.94 -15.94 -2.01
CA ALA A 245 10.91 -14.85 -1.99
C ALA A 245 11.41 -14.50 -3.41
N TRP A 246 11.73 -15.52 -4.20
CA TRP A 246 12.17 -15.34 -5.59
C TRP A 246 11.10 -14.67 -6.47
N GLN A 247 9.83 -15.06 -6.31
CA GLN A 247 8.70 -14.50 -7.03
C GLN A 247 8.44 -13.06 -6.62
N ILE A 248 8.45 -12.74 -5.31
CA ILE A 248 8.28 -11.37 -4.80
C ILE A 248 9.28 -10.40 -5.46
N GLN A 249 10.55 -10.80 -5.56
CA GLN A 249 11.58 -9.99 -6.24
C GLN A 249 11.26 -9.72 -7.72
N ARG A 250 10.48 -10.60 -8.37
CA ARG A 250 10.18 -10.56 -9.82
C ARG A 250 8.78 -10.09 -10.15
N MET A 251 7.87 -9.99 -9.17
CA MET A 251 6.49 -9.58 -9.38
C MET A 251 6.40 -8.24 -10.11
N TYR A 252 7.20 -7.25 -9.74
CA TYR A 252 7.19 -5.96 -10.45
C TYR A 252 7.50 -6.14 -11.94
N HIS A 253 8.53 -6.92 -12.26
CA HIS A 253 8.88 -7.20 -13.65
C HIS A 253 7.73 -7.89 -14.39
N ILE A 254 7.15 -8.95 -13.80
CA ILE A 254 5.99 -9.67 -14.34
C ILE A 254 4.85 -8.71 -14.71
N TYR A 255 4.44 -7.83 -13.80
CA TYR A 255 3.36 -6.88 -14.06
C TYR A 255 3.77 -5.78 -15.05
N SER A 256 5.01 -5.27 -14.97
CA SER A 256 5.49 -4.22 -15.88
C SER A 256 5.54 -4.64 -17.35
N THR A 257 5.70 -5.95 -17.59
CA THR A 257 5.78 -6.54 -18.93
C THR A 257 4.48 -7.18 -19.41
N SER A 258 3.47 -7.30 -18.54
CA SER A 258 2.22 -7.99 -18.83
C SER A 258 1.04 -7.03 -18.96
N THR A 259 0.04 -7.42 -19.74
CA THR A 259 -1.28 -6.80 -19.62
C THR A 259 -1.89 -7.22 -18.30
N THR A 260 -2.40 -6.28 -17.51
CA THR A 260 -2.99 -6.61 -16.21
C THR A 260 -4.50 -6.68 -16.30
N ILE A 261 -5.06 -7.78 -15.77
CA ILE A 261 -6.50 -7.99 -15.61
C ILE A 261 -6.83 -7.89 -14.12
N ALA A 262 -7.46 -6.79 -13.72
CA ALA A 262 -7.99 -6.57 -12.39
C ALA A 262 -9.33 -7.29 -12.20
N LEU A 263 -9.43 -8.03 -11.11
CA LEU A 263 -10.60 -8.77 -10.65
C LEU A 263 -10.96 -8.29 -9.24
N PRO A 264 -11.69 -7.17 -9.09
CA PRO A 264 -12.07 -6.64 -7.79
C PRO A 264 -12.82 -7.66 -6.92
N GLY A 265 -13.59 -8.54 -7.57
CA GLY A 265 -14.35 -9.61 -6.91
C GLY A 265 -13.55 -10.83 -6.48
N GLY A 266 -12.27 -10.94 -6.83
CA GLY A 266 -11.47 -12.15 -6.61
C GLY A 266 -11.69 -13.23 -7.69
N LEU A 267 -11.27 -14.47 -7.38
CA LEU A 267 -11.37 -15.62 -8.30
C LEU A 267 -12.63 -16.48 -8.13
N GLY A 268 -13.36 -16.29 -7.02
CA GLY A 268 -14.58 -17.05 -6.74
C GLY A 268 -15.76 -16.62 -7.61
N ARG A 269 -15.95 -15.30 -7.79
CA ARG A 269 -16.90 -14.72 -8.75
C ARG A 269 -16.45 -13.33 -9.18
N LEU A 270 -16.95 -12.87 -10.33
CA LEU A 270 -16.82 -11.46 -10.70
C LEU A 270 -17.69 -10.57 -9.80
N ALA A 271 -17.17 -9.40 -9.47
CA ALA A 271 -17.92 -8.36 -8.75
C ALA A 271 -18.75 -7.52 -9.71
N SER A 272 -19.92 -7.06 -9.28
CA SER A 272 -20.64 -5.95 -9.92
C SER A 272 -20.05 -4.61 -9.50
N LEU A 273 -20.36 -3.55 -10.25
CA LEU A 273 -19.87 -2.19 -9.92
C LEU A 273 -20.33 -1.69 -8.54
N ASP A 274 -21.42 -2.23 -8.00
CA ASP A 274 -21.99 -1.84 -6.71
C ASP A 274 -21.59 -2.79 -5.55
N ASP A 275 -20.84 -3.87 -5.82
CA ASP A 275 -20.32 -4.74 -4.75
C ASP A 275 -19.25 -3.98 -3.95
N GLU A 276 -19.27 -4.06 -2.63
CA GLU A 276 -18.13 -3.61 -1.82
C GLU A 276 -17.02 -4.68 -1.85
N THR A 277 -15.80 -4.29 -2.23
CA THR A 277 -14.66 -5.19 -2.36
C THR A 277 -13.45 -4.67 -1.59
N THR A 278 -12.60 -5.57 -1.10
CA THR A 278 -11.34 -5.24 -0.42
C THR A 278 -10.16 -5.09 -1.39
N TRP A 279 -10.42 -5.05 -2.69
CA TRP A 279 -9.37 -5.05 -3.71
C TRP A 279 -8.45 -3.84 -3.63
N MET A 280 -9.02 -2.65 -3.43
CA MET A 280 -8.24 -1.43 -3.28
C MET A 280 -7.53 -1.33 -1.92
N ASP A 281 -7.98 -2.12 -0.94
CA ASP A 281 -7.40 -2.17 0.39
C ASP A 281 -6.18 -3.09 0.47
N ARG A 282 -6.00 -4.05 -0.45
CA ARG A 282 -4.85 -4.97 -0.42
C ARG A 282 -3.55 -4.26 -0.82
N ALA A 283 -2.46 -4.46 -0.09
CA ALA A 283 -1.16 -3.83 -0.37
C ALA A 283 -0.64 -4.12 -1.79
N TRP A 284 -0.62 -5.40 -2.16
CA TRP A 284 -0.09 -5.88 -3.43
C TRP A 284 -0.78 -5.28 -4.66
N THR A 285 -2.10 -5.04 -4.62
CA THR A 285 -2.84 -4.54 -5.79
C THR A 285 -2.36 -3.17 -6.25
N LEU A 286 -1.64 -2.41 -5.41
CA LEU A 286 -0.99 -1.15 -5.81
C LEU A 286 0.09 -1.37 -6.88
N GLN A 287 1.04 -2.28 -6.62
CA GLN A 287 2.07 -2.62 -7.60
C GLN A 287 1.45 -3.21 -8.85
N GLU A 288 0.46 -4.08 -8.69
CA GLU A 288 -0.16 -4.82 -9.78
C GLU A 288 -0.78 -3.89 -10.83
N VAL A 289 -1.26 -2.70 -10.43
CA VAL A 289 -1.87 -1.73 -11.36
C VAL A 289 -1.02 -0.51 -11.70
N LEU A 290 0.03 -0.22 -10.92
CA LEU A 290 0.98 0.86 -11.24
C LEU A 290 2.21 0.39 -12.01
N ALA A 291 2.65 -0.86 -11.86
CA ALA A 291 3.78 -1.41 -12.60
C ALA A 291 3.51 -1.51 -14.12
N PRO A 292 2.32 -1.94 -14.61
CA PRO A 292 2.07 -2.10 -16.04
C PRO A 292 2.26 -0.79 -16.81
N ASN A 293 3.03 -0.84 -17.89
CA ASN A 293 3.19 0.31 -18.79
C ASN A 293 1.97 0.52 -19.69
N GLY A 294 1.20 -0.56 -19.95
CA GLY A 294 -0.01 -0.54 -20.76
C GLY A 294 -1.29 -0.26 -19.97
N ALA A 295 -2.42 -0.55 -20.61
CA ALA A 295 -3.73 -0.48 -19.98
C ALA A 295 -3.87 -1.55 -18.88
N VAL A 296 -4.59 -1.19 -17.82
CA VAL A 296 -5.07 -2.13 -16.80
C VAL A 296 -6.56 -2.35 -17.08
N LEU A 297 -6.92 -3.58 -17.42
CA LEU A 297 -8.27 -3.96 -17.77
C LEU A 297 -8.96 -4.48 -16.51
N THR A 298 -10.20 -4.07 -16.27
CA THR A 298 -11.03 -4.54 -15.16
C THR A 298 -12.11 -5.44 -15.72
N LEU A 299 -12.20 -6.65 -15.20
CA LEU A 299 -13.23 -7.62 -15.57
C LEU A 299 -14.26 -7.70 -14.44
N PHE A 300 -15.53 -7.48 -14.78
CA PHE A 300 -16.61 -7.34 -13.81
C PHE A 300 -17.93 -7.92 -14.34
N ALA A 301 -18.83 -8.22 -13.42
CA ALA A 301 -20.18 -8.66 -13.73
C ALA A 301 -21.04 -7.46 -14.14
N LYS A 302 -21.84 -7.62 -15.20
CA LYS A 302 -22.84 -6.63 -15.61
C LYS A 302 -24.11 -6.70 -14.75
N ASP A 303 -24.14 -7.48 -13.67
CA ASP A 303 -25.35 -7.63 -12.87
C ASP A 303 -25.77 -6.25 -12.34
N ASN A 304 -26.98 -5.83 -12.70
CA ASN A 304 -27.58 -4.54 -12.35
C ASN A 304 -26.86 -3.28 -12.90
N VAL A 305 -25.90 -3.43 -13.82
CA VAL A 305 -25.23 -2.29 -14.45
C VAL A 305 -26.04 -1.79 -15.64
N SER A 306 -26.50 -0.54 -15.59
CA SER A 306 -27.22 0.07 -16.70
C SER A 306 -26.27 0.47 -17.83
N ASP A 307 -26.73 0.45 -19.08
CA ASP A 307 -25.89 0.90 -20.20
C ASP A 307 -25.46 2.36 -20.04
N SER A 308 -26.24 3.19 -19.34
CA SER A 308 -25.86 4.57 -18.98
C SER A 308 -24.60 4.64 -18.12
N ASP A 309 -24.38 3.68 -17.24
CA ASP A 309 -23.21 3.64 -16.36
C ASP A 309 -21.92 3.43 -17.17
N LEU A 310 -22.04 2.71 -18.28
CA LEU A 310 -20.94 2.33 -19.16
C LEU A 310 -20.75 3.26 -20.37
N ARG A 311 -21.72 4.15 -20.64
CA ARG A 311 -21.67 5.08 -21.80
C ARG A 311 -20.43 5.97 -21.77
N GLY A 312 -19.55 5.84 -22.76
CA GLY A 312 -18.38 6.69 -22.96
C GLY A 312 -17.11 6.23 -22.23
N LEU A 313 -17.13 5.05 -21.61
CA LEU A 313 -15.90 4.36 -21.24
C LEU A 313 -15.20 3.93 -22.54
N LYS A 314 -13.88 4.08 -22.61
CA LYS A 314 -13.13 3.54 -23.74
C LYS A 314 -13.04 2.02 -23.58
N GLU A 315 -13.06 1.31 -24.71
CA GLU A 315 -12.74 -0.14 -24.76
C GLU A 315 -13.69 -1.03 -23.91
N VAL A 316 -14.97 -0.67 -23.81
CA VAL A 316 -15.95 -1.59 -23.20
C VAL A 316 -16.32 -2.66 -24.21
N GLU A 317 -15.79 -3.86 -23.98
CA GLU A 317 -16.22 -5.06 -24.68
C GLU A 317 -17.15 -5.88 -23.77
N TYR A 318 -18.14 -6.51 -24.40
CA TYR A 318 -19.11 -7.34 -23.72
C TYR A 318 -18.95 -8.78 -24.16
N TYR A 319 -19.01 -9.70 -23.21
CA TYR A 319 -19.04 -11.13 -23.49
C TYR A 319 -20.35 -11.76 -23.06
N SER A 320 -20.82 -12.67 -23.90
CA SER A 320 -21.78 -13.69 -23.51
C SER A 320 -21.33 -15.03 -24.11
N GLU A 321 -21.27 -16.07 -23.28
CA GLU A 321 -21.08 -17.45 -23.75
C GLU A 321 -22.30 -17.97 -24.53
N ARG A 322 -23.47 -17.33 -24.39
CA ARG A 322 -24.73 -17.73 -25.05
C ARG A 322 -25.27 -16.63 -25.96
N GLU A 323 -25.72 -17.01 -27.16
CA GLU A 323 -26.37 -16.11 -28.12
C GLU A 323 -27.67 -15.48 -27.59
N ASP A 324 -28.26 -16.03 -26.52
CA ASP A 324 -29.54 -15.60 -25.92
C ASP A 324 -29.43 -14.95 -24.53
N ALA A 325 -28.24 -14.89 -23.93
CA ALA A 325 -28.04 -14.28 -22.62
C ALA A 325 -27.64 -12.80 -22.76
N THR A 326 -28.29 -11.92 -21.98
CA THR A 326 -27.78 -10.56 -21.72
C THR A 326 -26.34 -10.67 -21.23
N SER A 327 -25.39 -9.94 -21.86
CA SER A 327 -23.97 -10.02 -21.54
C SER A 327 -23.73 -9.94 -20.03
N ILE A 328 -23.28 -11.05 -19.42
CA ILE A 328 -23.08 -11.18 -17.97
C ILE A 328 -21.73 -10.57 -17.56
N VAL A 329 -20.79 -10.48 -18.50
CA VAL A 329 -19.40 -10.07 -18.25
C VAL A 329 -19.05 -8.85 -19.09
N ALA A 330 -18.39 -7.88 -18.47
CA ALA A 330 -17.87 -6.68 -19.12
C ALA A 330 -16.39 -6.46 -18.77
N ILE A 331 -15.66 -5.88 -19.71
CA ILE A 331 -14.28 -5.44 -19.52
C ILE A 331 -14.18 -3.93 -19.77
N ALA A 332 -13.38 -3.21 -19.00
CA ALA A 332 -13.13 -1.78 -19.22
C ALA A 332 -11.76 -1.37 -18.66
N SER A 333 -11.22 -0.22 -19.09
CA SER A 333 -10.06 0.40 -18.45
C SER A 333 -10.35 0.71 -16.96
N LEU A 334 -9.48 0.23 -16.06
CA LEU A 334 -9.57 0.54 -14.63
C LEU A 334 -9.55 2.05 -14.38
N PHE A 335 -8.60 2.76 -15.00
CA PHE A 335 -8.42 4.18 -14.75
C PHE A 335 -9.56 5.03 -15.32
N ASP A 336 -10.23 4.56 -16.38
CA ASP A 336 -11.45 5.22 -16.89
C ASP A 336 -12.62 5.01 -15.91
N LEU A 337 -12.75 3.83 -15.29
CA LEU A 337 -13.73 3.58 -14.24
C LEU A 337 -13.47 4.47 -13.01
N LEU A 338 -12.20 4.57 -12.58
CA LEU A 338 -11.80 5.38 -11.42
C LEU A 338 -12.01 6.88 -11.66
N ASP A 339 -11.65 7.39 -12.85
CA ASP A 339 -11.89 8.80 -13.18
C ASP A 339 -13.39 9.14 -13.18
N ARG A 340 -14.23 8.21 -13.63
CA ARG A 340 -15.69 8.34 -13.51
C ARG A 340 -16.18 8.33 -12.08
N SER A 341 -15.68 7.40 -11.25
CA SER A 341 -16.02 7.33 -9.83
C SER A 341 -15.77 8.69 -9.16
N ARG A 342 -14.61 9.30 -9.44
CA ARG A 342 -14.24 10.65 -8.98
C ARG A 342 -15.19 11.73 -9.51
N ASN A 343 -15.48 11.76 -10.81
CA ASN A 343 -16.23 12.84 -11.44
C ASN A 343 -17.76 12.77 -11.20
N GLN A 344 -18.31 11.58 -10.97
CA GLN A 344 -19.74 11.36 -10.76
C GLN A 344 -20.12 11.19 -9.29
N ASN A 345 -19.13 11.25 -8.38
CA ASN A 345 -19.31 10.98 -6.95
C ASN A 345 -20.04 9.64 -6.71
N ARG A 346 -19.71 8.63 -7.53
CA ARG A 346 -20.25 7.27 -7.42
C ARG A 346 -19.14 6.37 -6.91
N THR A 347 -19.41 5.68 -5.81
CA THR A 347 -18.56 4.60 -5.32
C THR A 347 -18.64 3.41 -6.26
N ILE A 348 -17.52 3.03 -6.86
CA ILE A 348 -17.40 1.84 -7.70
C ILE A 348 -16.60 0.79 -6.91
N PHE A 349 -17.11 -0.44 -6.84
CA PHE A 349 -16.53 -1.56 -6.07
C PHE A 349 -16.31 -1.29 -4.57
N GLY A 350 -17.02 -0.31 -3.99
CA GLY A 350 -16.78 0.16 -2.62
C GLY A 350 -15.57 1.10 -2.45
N PHE A 351 -14.88 1.47 -3.54
CA PHE A 351 -13.66 2.26 -3.47
C PHE A 351 -13.92 3.70 -3.01
N GLN A 352 -13.21 4.12 -1.97
CA GLN A 352 -13.41 5.43 -1.36
C GLN A 352 -12.64 6.51 -2.11
N SER A 353 -13.22 7.73 -2.18
CA SER A 353 -12.65 8.88 -2.90
C SER A 353 -11.15 9.11 -2.62
N PRO A 354 -10.66 9.00 -1.37
CA PRO A 354 -9.24 9.24 -1.12
C PRO A 354 -8.32 8.20 -1.76
N GLN A 355 -8.73 6.93 -1.77
CA GLN A 355 -7.99 5.84 -2.40
C GLN A 355 -7.97 6.01 -3.93
N VAL A 356 -9.12 6.35 -4.51
CA VAL A 356 -9.28 6.62 -5.96
C VAL A 356 -8.38 7.77 -6.39
N THR A 357 -8.41 8.89 -5.66
CA THR A 357 -7.63 10.09 -5.98
C THR A 357 -6.13 9.81 -5.90
N ALA A 358 -5.66 9.23 -4.79
CA ALA A 358 -4.23 8.91 -4.64
C ALA A 358 -3.73 7.96 -5.74
N LEU A 359 -4.55 6.98 -6.14
CA LEU A 359 -4.18 6.03 -7.19
C LEU A 359 -4.14 6.67 -8.59
N LEU A 360 -5.09 7.56 -8.89
CA LEU A 360 -5.10 8.33 -10.14
C LEU A 360 -3.87 9.26 -10.22
N ASP A 361 -3.52 9.93 -9.11
CA ASP A 361 -2.35 10.82 -9.04
C ASP A 361 -1.04 10.02 -9.17
N ALA A 362 -0.96 8.86 -8.52
CA ALA A 362 0.16 7.94 -8.68
C ALA A 362 0.27 7.43 -10.12
N ARG A 363 -0.83 7.25 -10.86
CA ARG A 363 -0.79 6.85 -12.27
C ARG A 363 -0.38 8.00 -13.20
N ALA A 364 -0.92 9.18 -12.99
CA ALA A 364 -0.75 10.33 -13.89
C ALA A 364 0.71 10.83 -13.96
N GLY A 365 1.47 10.69 -12.88
CA GLY A 365 2.85 11.17 -12.83
C GLY A 365 3.82 10.34 -11.98
N ARG A 366 3.42 9.16 -11.49
CA ARG A 366 4.19 8.36 -10.52
C ARG A 366 4.74 9.21 -9.37
N SER A 367 3.90 10.11 -8.86
CA SER A 367 4.22 10.88 -7.67
C SER A 367 4.49 9.89 -6.53
N GLU A 368 5.72 9.87 -6.02
CA GLU A 368 6.11 8.98 -4.94
C GLU A 368 5.32 9.28 -3.66
N THR A 369 5.02 10.56 -3.43
CA THR A 369 4.07 11.01 -2.41
C THR A 369 2.73 10.28 -2.55
N SER A 370 2.20 10.17 -3.77
CA SER A 370 0.93 9.48 -4.03
C SER A 370 1.07 7.96 -3.88
N ILE A 371 2.24 7.37 -4.19
CA ILE A 371 2.54 5.97 -3.89
C ILE A 371 2.49 5.73 -2.38
N TRP A 372 3.10 6.60 -1.57
CA TRP A 372 3.06 6.55 -0.11
C TRP A 372 1.64 6.72 0.45
N GLN A 373 0.86 7.64 -0.11
CA GLN A 373 -0.56 7.82 0.24
C GLN A 373 -1.38 6.56 -0.08
N CYS A 374 -1.18 5.95 -1.25
CA CYS A 374 -1.80 4.67 -1.57
C CYS A 374 -1.39 3.59 -0.58
N ALA A 375 -0.09 3.48 -0.26
CA ALA A 375 0.45 2.43 0.60
C ALA A 375 -0.11 2.50 2.03
N ILE A 376 -0.20 3.70 2.62
CA ILE A 376 -0.65 3.86 4.01
C ILE A 376 -2.13 3.56 4.20
N MET A 377 -2.95 3.67 3.14
CA MET A 377 -4.38 3.34 3.19
C MET A 377 -4.66 1.84 3.00
N ARG A 378 -3.62 1.02 2.77
CA ARG A 378 -3.74 -0.40 2.44
C ARG A 378 -3.38 -1.31 3.61
N THR A 379 -3.70 -2.58 3.44
CA THR A 379 -3.57 -3.65 4.41
C THR A 379 -2.86 -4.86 3.82
N SER A 380 -2.19 -5.61 4.69
CA SER A 380 -1.58 -6.88 4.37
C SER A 380 -1.69 -7.80 5.58
N SER A 381 -1.76 -9.12 5.33
CA SER A 381 -1.66 -10.15 6.38
C SER A 381 -0.25 -10.24 6.96
N ARG A 382 0.77 -9.88 6.17
CA ARG A 382 2.16 -9.79 6.59
C ARG A 382 2.61 -8.34 6.58
N PRO A 383 2.99 -7.75 7.73
CA PRO A 383 3.44 -6.38 7.79
C PRO A 383 4.56 -6.02 6.80
N VAL A 384 5.51 -6.92 6.57
CA VAL A 384 6.64 -6.69 5.64
C VAL A 384 6.20 -6.54 4.18
N ASP A 385 5.12 -7.21 3.78
CA ASP A 385 4.60 -7.16 2.40
C ASP A 385 4.11 -5.75 2.03
N MET A 386 3.75 -4.91 3.01
CA MET A 386 3.44 -3.50 2.77
C MET A 386 4.61 -2.76 2.12
N ILE A 387 5.84 -3.16 2.44
CA ILE A 387 7.08 -2.57 1.92
C ILE A 387 7.45 -3.22 0.58
N PHE A 388 7.39 -4.55 0.50
CA PHE A 388 7.68 -5.25 -0.75
C PHE A 388 6.71 -4.86 -1.88
N SER A 389 5.45 -4.52 -1.58
CA SER A 389 4.48 -4.06 -2.57
C SER A 389 4.78 -2.68 -3.16
N ILE A 390 5.73 -1.91 -2.61
CA ILE A 390 6.05 -0.57 -3.11
C ILE A 390 7.52 -0.38 -3.46
N MET A 391 8.41 -1.29 -3.05
CA MET A 391 9.86 -1.11 -3.23
C MET A 391 10.24 -0.77 -4.67
N HIS A 392 9.74 -1.53 -5.65
CA HIS A 392 10.07 -1.31 -7.06
C HIS A 392 9.35 -0.12 -7.68
N LEU A 393 8.18 0.26 -7.17
CA LEU A 393 7.49 1.49 -7.58
C LEU A 393 8.30 2.73 -7.19
N LEU A 394 9.05 2.63 -6.08
CA LEU A 394 10.00 3.65 -5.61
C LEU A 394 11.43 3.40 -6.11
N GLY A 395 11.58 2.49 -7.08
CA GLY A 395 12.85 2.21 -7.72
C GLY A 395 13.83 1.40 -6.88
N VAL A 396 13.48 0.90 -5.69
CA VAL A 396 14.34 0.09 -4.82
C VAL A 396 14.04 -1.42 -4.99
N SER A 397 15.03 -2.28 -4.75
CA SER A 397 14.82 -3.73 -4.71
C SER A 397 15.42 -4.30 -3.43
N LEU A 398 14.59 -4.92 -2.59
CA LEU A 398 15.01 -5.58 -1.36
C LEU A 398 14.99 -7.09 -1.56
N ASP A 399 15.89 -7.82 -0.89
CA ASP A 399 15.83 -9.28 -0.82
C ASP A 399 14.88 -9.71 0.30
N PRO A 400 13.72 -10.33 -0.01
CA PRO A 400 12.77 -10.78 1.01
C PRO A 400 13.33 -11.83 1.95
N LYS A 401 14.42 -12.52 1.59
CA LYS A 401 15.06 -13.51 2.46
C LYS A 401 15.71 -12.89 3.71
N LEU A 402 15.97 -11.57 3.68
CA LEU A 402 16.63 -10.85 4.77
C LEU A 402 15.65 -10.35 5.86
N PHE A 403 14.35 -10.50 5.64
CA PHE A 403 13.32 -9.96 6.54
C PHE A 403 12.35 -11.07 6.97
N GLU A 404 11.95 -11.03 8.24
CA GLU A 404 10.87 -11.88 8.75
C GLU A 404 9.50 -11.29 8.37
N SER A 405 8.44 -12.10 8.48
CA SER A 405 7.10 -11.70 8.00
C SER A 405 6.52 -10.47 8.73
N ASP A 406 6.96 -10.23 9.96
CA ASP A 406 6.56 -9.13 10.83
C ASP A 406 7.58 -7.98 10.87
N ASP A 407 8.73 -8.11 10.19
CA ASP A 407 9.80 -7.10 10.17
C ASP A 407 9.50 -5.94 9.20
N ARG A 408 8.43 -5.21 9.50
CA ARG A 408 8.04 -4.01 8.75
C ARG A 408 9.02 -2.85 8.98
N VAL A 409 9.54 -2.71 10.20
CA VAL A 409 10.42 -1.60 10.58
C VAL A 409 11.77 -1.73 9.85
N GLY A 410 12.41 -2.89 9.93
CA GLY A 410 13.69 -3.15 9.26
C GLY A 410 13.58 -3.00 7.74
N ALA A 411 12.52 -3.55 7.15
CA ALA A 411 12.25 -3.37 5.72
C ALA A 411 12.00 -1.89 5.34
N THR A 412 11.33 -1.11 6.20
CA THR A 412 11.12 0.33 5.95
C THR A 412 12.45 1.10 6.00
N ILE A 413 13.31 0.80 6.97
CA ILE A 413 14.64 1.41 7.08
C ILE A 413 15.48 1.09 5.82
N ALA A 414 15.49 -0.17 5.39
CA ALA A 414 16.20 -0.59 4.18
C ALA A 414 15.65 0.09 2.92
N LEU A 415 14.32 0.21 2.79
CA LEU A 415 13.67 0.92 1.70
C LEU A 415 14.04 2.41 1.71
N ALA A 416 13.96 3.07 2.86
CA ALA A 416 14.28 4.49 3.03
C ALA A 416 15.72 4.80 2.59
N ARG A 417 16.67 3.94 2.97
CA ARG A 417 18.07 4.04 2.53
C ARG A 417 18.21 3.96 1.02
N GLY A 418 17.61 2.93 0.40
CA GLY A 418 17.64 2.79 -1.06
C GLY A 418 16.99 3.97 -1.81
N ILE A 419 15.92 4.56 -1.24
CA ILE A 419 15.27 5.76 -1.80
C ILE A 419 16.22 6.95 -1.76
N LEU A 420 16.80 7.24 -0.60
CA LEU A 420 17.71 8.39 -0.42
C LEU A 420 18.94 8.27 -1.32
N GLU A 421 19.53 7.08 -1.44
CA GLU A 421 20.66 6.83 -2.33
C GLU A 421 20.31 7.12 -3.80
N LYS A 422 19.11 6.73 -4.26
CA LYS A 422 18.66 6.99 -5.64
C LYS A 422 18.24 8.42 -5.89
N GLN A 423 17.77 9.12 -4.87
CA GLN A 423 17.17 10.44 -4.99
C GLN A 423 18.07 11.56 -4.48
N ASN A 424 19.37 11.29 -4.34
CA ASN A 424 20.33 12.26 -3.85
C ASN A 424 19.82 12.88 -2.53
N GLY A 425 19.47 12.03 -1.56
CA GLY A 425 19.07 12.43 -0.21
C GLY A 425 17.66 13.04 -0.06
N GLN A 426 16.75 12.90 -1.05
CA GLN A 426 15.37 13.39 -0.92
C GLN A 426 14.45 12.36 -0.25
N ALA A 427 13.77 12.76 0.82
CA ALA A 427 12.89 11.90 1.61
C ALA A 427 11.42 12.02 1.16
N SER A 428 11.06 11.36 0.06
CA SER A 428 9.73 11.51 -0.57
C SER A 428 8.54 11.09 0.31
N TRP A 429 8.73 10.20 1.30
CA TRP A 429 7.68 9.78 2.23
C TRP A 429 7.14 10.90 3.11
N LEU A 430 7.96 11.92 3.37
CA LEU A 430 7.56 13.06 4.18
C LEU A 430 6.60 13.99 3.42
N GLY A 431 6.49 13.83 2.11
CA GLY A 431 5.58 14.59 1.28
C GLY A 431 4.12 14.37 1.69
N GLY A 432 3.66 13.13 1.68
CA GLY A 432 2.21 12.86 1.75
C GLY A 432 1.63 12.72 3.14
N LEU A 433 2.46 12.54 4.17
CA LEU A 433 2.07 11.84 5.40
C LEU A 433 2.42 12.61 6.69
N TRP A 434 2.82 13.88 6.60
CA TRP A 434 3.28 14.70 7.72
C TRP A 434 2.20 15.00 8.78
N PHE A 435 0.91 14.82 8.46
CA PHE A 435 -0.17 15.07 9.40
C PHE A 435 -0.50 13.86 10.27
N LEU A 436 -0.08 12.66 9.88
CA LEU A 436 -0.30 11.44 10.65
C LEU A 436 0.61 11.41 11.88
N PRO A 437 0.19 10.83 13.01
CA PRO A 437 1.05 10.66 14.19
C PRO A 437 2.39 10.01 13.83
N PRO A 438 3.51 10.38 14.48
CA PRO A 438 4.82 9.77 14.21
C PRO A 438 4.89 8.31 14.70
N SER A 439 5.68 7.46 14.03
CA SER A 439 5.98 6.10 14.51
C SER A 439 6.92 6.16 15.73
N PRO A 440 6.66 5.42 16.82
CA PRO A 440 7.60 5.36 17.94
C PRO A 440 8.92 4.67 17.56
N GLU A 441 8.88 3.72 16.62
CA GLU A 441 10.03 2.95 16.14
C GLU A 441 10.91 3.73 15.17
N ILE A 442 10.32 4.59 14.32
CA ILE A 442 11.04 5.46 13.37
C ILE A 442 10.30 6.78 13.18
N SER A 443 10.49 7.72 14.12
CA SER A 443 9.63 8.91 14.25
C SER A 443 9.53 9.82 13.03
N ILE A 444 10.50 9.76 12.13
CA ILE A 444 10.45 10.49 10.85
C ILE A 444 9.35 9.96 9.91
N PHE A 445 8.92 8.71 10.08
CA PHE A 445 7.77 8.13 9.40
C PHE A 445 6.49 8.32 10.20
N PRO A 446 5.31 8.30 9.55
CA PRO A 446 4.05 8.18 10.26
C PRO A 446 3.96 6.81 10.97
N GLN A 447 3.08 6.73 11.96
CA GLN A 447 2.71 5.47 12.58
C GLN A 447 2.24 4.50 11.51
N PHE A 448 2.79 3.29 11.56
CA PHE A 448 2.36 2.21 10.72
C PHE A 448 0.91 1.81 11.06
N PRO A 449 -0.01 1.79 10.09
CA PRO A 449 -1.36 1.38 10.32
C PRO A 449 -1.42 -0.06 10.83
N GLU A 450 -2.30 -0.29 11.82
CA GLU A 450 -2.75 -1.61 12.18
C GLU A 450 -3.56 -2.17 11.00
N THR A 451 -3.15 -3.32 10.49
CA THR A 451 -3.83 -4.00 9.40
C THR A 451 -4.73 -5.09 9.96
N ARG A 452 -5.94 -5.19 9.42
CA ARG A 452 -6.86 -6.29 9.70
C ARG A 452 -7.23 -6.99 8.40
N VAL A 453 -7.47 -8.29 8.49
CA VAL A 453 -7.84 -9.13 7.34
C VAL A 453 -9.19 -8.70 6.73
N ASP A 454 -10.03 -7.99 7.50
CA ASP A 454 -11.29 -7.39 7.04
C ASP A 454 -11.13 -6.09 6.23
N GLY A 455 -9.88 -5.65 5.98
CA GLY A 455 -9.56 -4.71 4.90
C GLY A 455 -9.38 -3.25 5.31
N LYS A 456 -9.50 -2.87 6.59
CA LYS A 456 -9.36 -1.44 6.98
C LYS A 456 -8.04 -1.16 7.68
N ALA A 457 -7.29 -0.20 7.14
CA ALA A 457 -6.10 0.37 7.77
C ALA A 457 -6.51 1.37 8.86
N ILE A 458 -6.02 1.19 10.09
CA ILE A 458 -6.38 2.01 11.25
C ILE A 458 -5.10 2.55 11.92
N ILE A 459 -5.14 3.79 12.39
CA ILE A 459 -4.06 4.45 13.15
C ILE A 459 -4.58 4.83 14.53
N ARG A 460 -3.70 4.78 15.54
CA ARG A 460 -4.00 5.26 16.90
C ARG A 460 -3.65 6.74 17.00
N MET A 461 -4.62 7.52 17.45
CA MET A 461 -4.47 8.96 17.62
C MET A 461 -3.87 9.28 19.01
N PRO A 462 -3.28 10.47 19.20
CA PRO A 462 -2.69 10.87 20.48
C PRO A 462 -3.69 10.89 21.65
N ASP A 463 -4.98 11.08 21.38
CA ASP A 463 -6.06 11.03 22.37
C ASP A 463 -6.47 9.59 22.78
N GLY A 464 -5.81 8.58 22.22
CA GLY A 464 -6.10 7.16 22.43
C GLY A 464 -7.22 6.61 21.55
N SER A 465 -7.87 7.43 20.73
CA SER A 465 -8.86 6.98 19.76
C SER A 465 -8.20 6.24 18.58
N SER A 466 -8.99 5.46 17.84
CA SER A 466 -8.55 4.78 16.62
C SER A 466 -9.34 5.31 15.44
N GLN A 467 -8.65 5.68 14.36
CA GLN A 467 -9.28 6.25 13.17
C GLN A 467 -8.84 5.52 11.91
N GLY A 468 -9.77 5.39 10.96
CA GLY A 468 -9.48 4.81 9.65
C GLY A 468 -8.59 5.76 8.84
N VAL A 469 -7.50 5.23 8.28
CA VAL A 469 -6.53 6.05 7.54
C VAL A 469 -7.16 6.74 6.33
N VAL A 470 -8.12 6.08 5.68
CA VAL A 470 -8.83 6.66 4.54
C VAL A 470 -9.67 7.88 4.94
N SER A 471 -10.27 7.87 6.14
CA SER A 471 -11.02 9.03 6.67
C SER A 471 -10.08 10.21 6.91
N LEU A 472 -8.94 9.95 7.56
CA LEU A 472 -7.92 10.97 7.81
C LEU A 472 -7.38 11.58 6.50
N MET A 473 -7.20 10.75 5.47
CA MET A 473 -6.80 11.21 4.13
C MET A 473 -7.87 12.08 3.46
N SER A 474 -9.16 11.77 3.67
CA SER A 474 -10.26 12.59 3.14
C SER A 474 -10.23 14.01 3.70
N ASP A 475 -10.01 14.15 5.00
CA ASP A 475 -9.94 15.46 5.65
C ASP A 475 -8.78 16.29 5.09
N MET A 476 -7.66 15.63 4.79
CA MET A 476 -6.45 16.27 4.26
C MET A 476 -6.48 16.52 2.76
N GLN A 477 -7.30 15.77 2.00
CA GLN A 477 -7.47 16.02 0.57
C GLN A 477 -8.08 17.39 0.27
N SER A 478 -8.76 18.01 1.25
CA SER A 478 -9.21 19.39 1.16
C SER A 478 -8.07 20.43 1.14
N LEU A 479 -6.84 20.04 1.51
CA LEU A 479 -5.66 20.91 1.62
C LEU A 479 -4.66 20.73 0.44
N THR A 480 -5.10 20.12 -0.67
CA THR A 480 -4.27 19.38 -1.65
C THR A 480 -3.36 20.15 -2.60
N THR A 481 -3.46 21.47 -2.72
CA THR A 481 -2.42 22.19 -3.47
C THR A 481 -1.33 22.51 -2.46
N TRP A 482 -0.23 21.76 -2.45
CA TRP A 482 0.91 22.09 -1.61
C TRP A 482 2.20 21.73 -2.34
N THR A 483 3.27 22.48 -2.06
CA THR A 483 4.59 22.22 -2.64
C THR A 483 5.50 21.73 -1.54
N TYR A 484 6.00 20.51 -1.72
CA TYR A 484 7.13 20.03 -0.96
C TYR A 484 8.34 20.91 -1.29
N HIS A 485 8.75 21.73 -0.33
CA HIS A 485 10.05 22.35 -0.35
C HIS A 485 10.92 21.43 0.46
N SER A 486 11.79 20.65 -0.20
CA SER A 486 12.80 19.88 0.53
C SER A 486 13.48 20.81 1.51
N SER A 487 13.29 20.56 2.80
CA SER A 487 13.96 21.30 3.85
C SER A 487 15.46 20.99 3.84
N SER A 488 15.85 19.86 3.23
CA SER A 488 17.20 19.63 2.75
C SER A 488 17.46 20.52 1.53
N LYS A 489 18.11 21.66 1.77
CA LYS A 489 18.65 22.53 0.72
C LYS A 489 19.68 21.81 -0.16
N TYR A 490 20.21 20.69 0.32
CA TYR A 490 21.29 19.93 -0.28
C TYR A 490 20.90 18.47 -0.20
N GLY A 491 21.17 17.71 -1.26
CA GLY A 491 20.89 16.28 -1.29
C GLY A 491 21.76 15.45 -0.35
N ASP A 492 21.68 15.71 0.95
CA ASP A 492 22.54 15.19 2.01
C ASP A 492 21.80 14.27 3.00
N GLY A 493 20.55 13.94 2.70
CA GLY A 493 19.73 13.03 3.49
C GLY A 493 20.32 11.62 3.52
N GLU A 494 20.57 11.08 4.72
CA GLU A 494 21.01 9.70 4.94
C GLU A 494 20.18 9.03 6.05
N VAL A 495 19.89 7.74 5.92
CA VAL A 495 19.30 6.94 7.01
C VAL A 495 20.33 5.91 7.46
N ASP A 496 20.61 5.85 8.76
CA ASP A 496 21.47 4.82 9.33
C ASP A 496 20.73 3.48 9.57
N ASN A 497 21.44 2.45 10.05
CA ASN A 497 20.85 1.14 10.33
C ASN A 497 19.85 1.17 11.49
N ASP A 498 19.92 2.18 12.35
CA ASP A 498 19.04 2.35 13.51
C ASP A 498 17.78 3.17 13.15
N GLY A 499 17.65 3.61 11.90
CA GLY A 499 16.51 4.37 11.41
C GLY A 499 16.55 5.87 11.74
N TYR A 500 17.73 6.43 12.06
CA TYR A 500 17.90 7.88 12.14
C TYR A 500 18.11 8.47 10.75
N TYR A 501 17.20 9.36 10.37
CA TYR A 501 17.33 10.20 9.18
C TYR A 501 18.10 11.48 9.52
N THR A 502 19.25 11.64 8.90
CA THR A 502 20.12 12.80 9.08
C THR A 502 20.03 13.71 7.86
N PHE A 503 19.78 15.01 8.07
CA PHE A 503 19.63 16.00 7.00
C PHE A 503 19.97 17.42 7.49
N THR A 504 20.27 18.34 6.56
CA THR A 504 20.44 19.75 6.88
C THR A 504 19.13 20.53 6.72
N ALA A 505 18.58 21.05 7.81
CA ALA A 505 17.36 21.85 7.80
C ALA A 505 17.64 23.33 7.51
N GLY A 506 16.95 23.92 6.53
CA GLY A 506 17.10 25.34 6.17
C GLY A 506 16.30 26.34 7.03
N GLU A 507 15.24 25.89 7.70
CA GLU A 507 14.33 26.72 8.51
C GLU A 507 14.08 26.04 9.85
N VAL A 508 14.56 26.64 10.95
CA VAL A 508 14.46 26.05 12.30
C VAL A 508 14.07 27.10 13.34
N ILE A 509 12.98 26.87 14.05
CA ILE A 509 12.43 27.74 15.09
C ILE A 509 12.51 27.01 16.44
N PRO A 510 13.27 27.50 17.43
CA PRO A 510 13.24 26.97 18.78
C PRO A 510 11.89 27.23 19.46
N LEU A 511 11.32 26.19 20.08
CA LEU A 511 10.01 26.22 20.70
C LEU A 511 10.05 25.91 22.20
N LYS A 512 9.11 26.51 22.94
CA LYS A 512 8.79 26.16 24.33
C LYS A 512 7.39 25.56 24.40
N LEU A 513 7.23 24.45 25.11
CA LEU A 513 5.93 23.80 25.32
C LEU A 513 5.13 24.58 26.36
N ALA A 514 3.91 24.98 26.02
CA ALA A 514 3.01 25.67 26.94
C ALA A 514 2.34 24.66 27.89
N LYS A 515 2.51 24.83 29.20
CA LYS A 515 1.81 24.03 30.22
C LYS A 515 0.46 24.67 30.56
N SER A 516 -0.60 24.31 29.84
CA SER A 516 -2.00 24.74 30.05
C SER A 516 -2.29 26.26 29.92
N VAL A 517 -3.38 26.59 29.25
CA VAL A 517 -3.89 27.96 29.05
C VAL A 517 -4.44 28.59 30.35
N SER A 518 -4.58 27.84 31.44
CA SER A 518 -5.22 28.27 32.68
C SER A 518 -4.26 28.85 33.75
N GLY A 519 -3.34 29.74 33.37
CA GLY A 519 -2.46 30.40 34.34
C GLY A 519 -1.21 31.05 33.76
N ILE A 520 -1.36 31.99 32.82
CA ILE A 520 -0.24 32.80 32.32
C ILE A 520 0.01 33.98 33.27
N GLU A 521 0.57 33.70 34.44
CA GLU A 521 1.27 34.72 35.23
C GLU A 521 2.74 34.30 35.31
N SER A 522 3.60 34.99 34.55
CA SER A 522 5.07 34.83 34.40
C SER A 522 5.59 33.91 33.28
N VAL A 523 5.26 34.20 32.02
CA VAL A 523 6.07 33.70 30.88
C VAL A 523 7.32 34.60 30.72
N PRO A 524 8.55 34.04 30.65
CA PRO A 524 9.77 34.79 30.42
C PRO A 524 9.68 35.71 29.19
N TRP A 525 10.32 36.88 29.26
CA TRP A 525 10.19 37.93 28.24
C TRP A 525 10.73 37.55 26.85
N TYR A 526 11.57 36.51 26.77
CA TYR A 526 12.11 35.99 25.51
C TYR A 526 11.14 35.07 24.76
N ILE A 527 9.96 34.75 25.30
CA ILE A 527 8.92 33.99 24.61
C ILE A 527 7.93 34.96 23.96
N SER A 528 7.61 34.76 22.69
CA SER A 528 6.63 35.59 21.99
C SER A 528 5.23 35.36 22.58
N ARG A 529 4.78 36.25 23.46
CA ARG A 529 3.50 36.12 24.18
C ARG A 529 2.27 36.16 23.27
N ASN A 530 2.41 36.64 22.04
CA ASN A 530 1.30 36.86 21.12
C ASN A 530 1.17 35.78 20.03
N ILE A 531 2.10 34.82 19.96
CA ILE A 531 2.08 33.76 18.95
C ILE A 531 2.03 32.41 19.65
N CYS A 532 0.93 31.69 19.41
CA CYS A 532 0.72 30.32 19.82
C CYS A 532 0.67 29.45 18.57
N LEU A 533 1.55 28.45 18.50
CA LEU A 533 1.53 27.46 17.44
C LEU A 533 0.89 26.18 17.96
N ASN A 534 -0.21 25.75 17.34
CA ASN A 534 -0.90 24.54 17.72
C ASN A 534 -0.31 23.35 16.97
N GLY A 535 0.12 22.34 17.71
CA GLY A 535 0.48 21.04 17.17
C GLY A 535 -0.77 20.28 16.72
N GLY A 536 -0.63 19.41 15.73
CA GLY A 536 -1.71 18.52 15.27
C GLY A 536 -2.21 17.52 16.32
N ASP A 537 -1.44 17.32 17.39
CA ASP A 537 -1.78 16.55 18.59
C ASP A 537 -2.49 17.38 19.67
N GLY A 538 -2.79 18.66 19.39
CA GLY A 538 -3.41 19.59 20.34
C GLY A 538 -2.42 20.23 21.31
N SER A 539 -1.13 19.92 21.22
CA SER A 539 -0.09 20.59 22.00
C SER A 539 0.04 22.07 21.60
N VAL A 540 0.43 22.94 22.53
CA VAL A 540 0.61 24.37 22.26
C VAL A 540 2.06 24.75 22.46
N TRP A 541 2.65 25.37 21.45
CA TRP A 541 4.06 25.75 21.42
C TRP A 541 4.22 27.25 21.22
N HIS A 542 5.22 27.82 21.88
CA HIS A 542 5.58 29.22 21.71
C HIS A 542 6.97 29.37 21.08
N PRO A 543 7.11 30.19 20.03
CA PRO A 543 8.42 30.58 19.51
C PRO A 543 9.23 31.36 20.54
N ILE A 544 10.53 31.06 20.61
CA ILE A 544 11.50 31.83 21.40
C ILE A 544 12.03 33.00 20.54
N SER A 545 11.79 34.24 20.98
CA SER A 545 12.17 35.50 20.30
C SER A 545 13.65 35.87 20.50
N ARG A 546 14.23 36.58 19.52
CA ARG A 546 15.63 37.07 19.50
C ARG A 546 15.83 38.41 20.22
N ASP A 547 14.77 39.14 20.58
CA ASP A 547 14.84 40.58 20.91
C ASP A 547 15.34 40.93 22.33
N GLY A 548 16.39 40.25 22.81
CA GLY A 548 17.11 40.68 24.02
C GLY A 548 18.61 40.35 24.04
N ARG A 549 19.29 40.51 22.89
CA ARG A 549 20.75 40.28 22.66
C ARG A 549 21.69 40.99 23.68
N PRO A 550 23.01 40.63 23.80
CA PRO A 550 23.87 39.99 22.79
C PRO A 550 24.91 38.92 23.23
N GLU A 551 25.48 38.25 22.21
CA GLU A 551 26.85 37.71 22.12
C GLU A 551 27.29 36.65 23.16
N PHE A 552 26.95 35.39 22.95
CA PHE A 552 27.83 34.29 23.32
C PHE A 552 27.73 33.17 22.28
N GLU A 553 28.89 32.64 21.89
CA GLU A 553 29.08 31.52 20.96
C GLU A 553 28.52 30.18 21.49
N ASP A 554 27.91 30.17 22.67
CA ASP A 554 27.26 29.01 23.28
C ASP A 554 25.72 29.18 23.26
N TYR A 555 25.09 28.71 22.18
CA TYR A 555 23.63 28.72 22.01
C TYR A 555 22.91 27.74 22.96
N PRO A 556 21.67 28.03 23.41
CA PRO A 556 21.01 27.25 24.44
C PRO A 556 20.23 26.08 23.84
N ASP A 557 20.92 24.98 23.58
CA ASP A 557 20.30 23.65 23.56
C ASP A 557 19.62 23.33 24.92
N HIS A 558 19.88 24.14 25.96
CA HIS A 558 19.40 23.95 27.34
C HIS A 558 18.02 24.56 27.68
N GLN A 559 17.40 25.38 26.82
CA GLN A 559 16.12 26.05 27.17
C GLN A 559 14.92 25.73 26.28
N ALA A 560 15.12 25.30 25.04
CA ALA A 560 14.03 24.88 24.16
C ALA A 560 13.48 23.52 24.59
N ASP A 561 12.16 23.35 24.49
CA ASP A 561 11.53 22.03 24.68
C ASP A 561 11.46 21.23 23.37
N GLY A 562 11.62 21.91 22.22
CA GLY A 562 11.63 21.33 20.89
C GLY A 562 12.02 22.33 19.80
N LEU A 563 12.09 21.86 18.56
CA LEU A 563 12.41 22.62 17.35
C LEU A 563 11.27 22.46 16.34
N ALA A 564 10.76 23.55 15.78
CA ALA A 564 9.93 23.53 14.57
C ALA A 564 10.84 23.60 13.35
N VAL A 565 10.81 22.58 12.49
CA VAL A 565 11.60 22.49 11.26
C VAL A 565 10.69 22.67 10.06
N GLY A 566 10.91 23.73 9.28
CA GLY A 566 10.11 24.02 8.10
C GLY A 566 10.25 22.90 7.08
N PHE A 567 9.13 22.47 6.49
CA PHE A 567 9.07 21.24 5.70
C PHE A 567 8.28 21.36 4.39
N GLY A 568 7.38 22.34 4.29
CA GLY A 568 6.59 22.53 3.08
C GLY A 568 5.66 23.71 3.17
N GLN A 569 4.99 23.98 2.05
CA GLN A 569 4.05 25.08 1.95
C GLN A 569 2.74 24.60 1.34
N LEU A 570 1.63 24.85 2.03
CA LEU A 570 0.28 24.75 1.46
C LEU A 570 0.08 25.92 0.48
N GLN A 571 -0.24 25.60 -0.76
CA GLN A 571 -0.73 26.55 -1.76
C GLN A 571 -2.21 26.83 -1.50
N GLY A 572 -2.59 28.10 -1.52
CA GLY A 572 -3.93 28.61 -1.24
C GLY A 572 -3.87 30.11 -0.95
N GLU A 573 -5.03 30.76 -0.76
CA GLU A 573 -5.10 32.22 -0.52
C GLU A 573 -4.27 32.67 0.71
N ASP A 574 -4.12 31.79 1.71
CA ASP A 574 -3.45 32.10 2.98
C ASP A 574 -2.02 31.55 3.15
N HIS A 575 -1.42 30.95 2.09
CA HIS A 575 -0.04 30.43 2.07
C HIS A 575 0.47 29.90 3.42
N SER A 576 0.07 28.70 3.85
CA SER A 576 0.53 28.20 5.17
C SER A 576 1.83 27.40 5.06
N LEU A 577 2.72 27.54 6.04
CA LEU A 577 3.93 26.73 6.20
C LEU A 577 3.63 25.53 7.09
N ILE A 578 4.25 24.40 6.74
CA ILE A 578 4.22 23.17 7.50
C ILE A 578 5.55 23.03 8.22
N TYR A 579 5.48 22.81 9.53
CA TYR A 579 6.64 22.50 10.36
C TYR A 579 6.51 21.12 10.97
N LEU A 580 7.60 20.36 11.01
CA LEU A 580 7.73 19.19 11.88
C LEU A 580 8.26 19.66 13.24
N VAL A 581 7.61 19.23 14.32
CA VAL A 581 8.10 19.52 15.66
C VAL A 581 8.95 18.36 16.13
N LEU A 582 10.20 18.66 16.46
CA LEU A 582 11.21 17.71 16.89
C LEU A 582 11.58 17.95 18.35
N LYS A 583 11.80 16.88 19.10
CA LYS A 583 12.27 16.93 20.48
C LYS A 583 13.62 16.23 20.59
N LYS A 584 14.57 16.87 21.27
CA LYS A 584 15.89 16.30 21.54
C LYS A 584 15.77 15.19 22.59
N HIS A 585 16.45 14.08 22.37
CA HIS A 585 16.52 12.96 23.32
C HIS A 585 17.93 12.37 23.51
N GLY A 586 18.88 12.78 22.68
CA GLY A 586 20.31 12.51 22.86
C GLY A 586 21.16 13.61 22.24
N GLU A 587 22.47 13.50 22.35
CA GLU A 587 23.40 14.42 21.68
C GLU A 587 23.22 14.33 20.16
N GLY A 588 22.81 15.43 19.52
CA GLY A 588 22.48 15.48 18.09
C GLY A 588 21.28 14.65 17.64
N LYS A 589 20.60 13.95 18.57
CA LYS A 589 19.51 13.01 18.29
C LYS A 589 18.15 13.57 18.68
N TYR A 590 17.23 13.53 17.72
CA TYR A 590 15.88 14.06 17.81
C TYR A 590 14.85 13.00 17.45
N HIS A 591 13.60 13.25 17.83
CA HIS A 591 12.45 12.50 17.34
C HIS A 591 11.31 13.47 17.04
N ARG A 592 10.48 13.13 16.05
CA ARG A 592 9.28 13.89 15.73
C ARG A 592 8.21 13.63 16.79
N VAL A 593 7.56 14.69 17.25
CA VAL A 593 6.46 14.61 18.22
C VAL A 593 5.12 15.02 17.62
N THR A 594 5.10 16.04 16.76
CA THR A 594 3.88 16.55 16.13
C THR A 594 4.22 17.34 14.87
N HIS A 595 3.22 17.97 14.25
CA HIS A 595 3.38 18.92 13.16
C HIS A 595 2.64 20.22 13.49
N ILE A 596 3.03 21.34 12.87
CA ILE A 596 2.36 22.64 12.98
C ILE A 596 2.05 23.13 11.56
N VAL A 597 0.85 23.66 11.37
CA VAL A 597 0.49 24.44 10.18
C VAL A 597 0.30 25.90 10.61
N SER A 598 1.05 26.82 10.01
CA SER A 598 1.06 28.24 10.40
C SER A 598 1.00 29.15 9.17
N PRO A 599 0.24 30.27 9.19
CA PRO A 599 0.24 31.25 8.10
C PRO A 599 1.64 31.82 7.81
N TRP A 600 1.94 32.13 6.53
CA TRP A 600 3.28 32.54 6.06
C TRP A 600 3.89 33.75 6.79
N TRP A 601 3.04 34.69 7.25
CA TRP A 601 3.47 35.99 7.76
C TRP A 601 3.86 35.95 9.25
N ASP A 602 3.40 34.94 10.00
CA ASP A 602 3.73 34.79 11.42
C ASP A 602 5.17 34.27 11.64
N ALA A 603 5.74 33.56 10.67
CA ALA A 603 6.98 32.81 10.87
C ALA A 603 8.26 33.51 10.39
N ARG A 604 8.21 34.43 9.42
CA ARG A 604 9.42 35.05 8.82
C ARG A 604 10.27 35.89 9.79
N SER A 605 9.73 36.25 10.95
CA SER A 605 10.42 37.02 11.98
C SER A 605 11.34 36.15 12.86
N TYR A 606 11.31 34.82 12.71
CA TYR A 606 12.01 33.86 13.56
C TYR A 606 13.04 33.07 12.72
N TRP A 607 14.28 33.07 13.23
CA TRP A 607 15.51 32.37 12.80
C TRP A 607 15.51 31.51 11.51
N PHE A 608 16.45 31.81 10.62
CA PHE A 608 16.95 30.92 9.57
C PHE A 608 18.39 30.56 9.91
N THR A 609 18.61 29.39 10.49
CA THR A 609 19.95 28.82 10.69
C THR A 609 19.94 27.42 10.13
N GLU A 610 20.91 27.13 9.27
CA GLU A 610 21.11 25.78 8.76
C GLU A 610 21.64 24.91 9.90
N ILE A 611 20.91 23.85 10.24
CA ILE A 611 21.27 22.92 11.31
C ILE A 611 21.21 21.50 10.76
N LYS A 612 22.28 20.73 10.97
CA LYS A 612 22.29 19.30 10.71
C LYS A 612 21.56 18.60 11.85
N LEU A 613 20.49 17.87 11.52
CA LEU A 613 19.63 17.18 12.47
C LEU A 613 19.64 15.69 12.17
N SER A 614 19.55 14.86 13.21
CA SER A 614 19.39 13.41 13.10
C SER A 614 18.10 12.99 13.82
N VAL A 615 17.11 12.52 13.07
CA VAL A 615 15.74 12.25 13.56
C VAL A 615 15.40 10.78 13.43
N GLY A 616 15.08 10.11 14.53
CA GLY A 616 14.92 8.65 14.53
C GLY A 616 14.05 8.11 15.69
N PRO A 617 14.19 6.83 16.04
CA PRO A 617 13.47 6.18 17.13
C PRO A 617 13.60 6.92 18.48
N VAL A 618 12.60 6.77 19.35
CA VAL A 618 12.65 7.21 20.77
C VAL A 618 13.26 6.11 21.67
N GLY A 619 13.60 4.96 21.09
CA GLY A 619 14.02 3.74 21.78
C GLY A 619 15.49 3.72 22.21
N GLY A 620 15.72 4.20 23.44
CA GLY A 620 16.84 3.91 24.33
C GLY A 620 16.46 4.08 25.82
N LEU A 621 15.16 4.12 26.13
CA LEU A 621 14.61 4.31 27.48
C LEU A 621 13.28 3.54 27.62
N GLU A 622 13.37 2.21 27.68
CA GLU A 622 13.05 1.35 28.84
C GLU A 622 13.19 -0.13 28.46
#